data_AF-A0A957V697-F1
#
_entry.id   AF-A0A957V697-F1
#
_cell.length_a   1.000
_cell.length_b   1.000
_cell.length_c   1.000
_cell.angle_alpha   90.00
_cell.angle_beta   90.00
_cell.angle_gamma   90.00
#
_symmetry.space_group_name_H-M   'P 1'
#
loop_
_entity.id
_entity.type
_entity.pdbx_description
1 polymer ?
#
loop_
_entity_poly.entity_id
_entity_poly.type
_entity_poly.pdbx_seq_one_letter_code
_entity_poly.pdbx_strand_id
1 'polypeptide(L)'
;LTPATLAAYRDAPLGHRYYLQCVAEPLQAVGYQRWRARPDREPFPAPNRLQRVGLATRILDGIFDLSLVVRGRVPGGTAAAAQQSYAAILREDQRRVYYGRVVRTGGYVVLHYVFFYVMNDFRSTFHGVNDHESDWEQIFVYLSDEGDADPVPRWVAYASHDFSGDDLRRRWDDPEVEKAGGTHPVIYAGAGSHASYFTRGEYLMQVEPAFLAPLHGGAAALDRLWTNTLRQSGELNLDEGLRNLLSIPFVDYARGDGRVIGPGQAETWAPILISDADGWVDGYRGLWGLDTWDPLGGERAPSGPKYNRDGTVRQSWRDPLGWAGLDKVLPPREAVAATEKMLDALRTEQAALSVQVEQQRGVVRSLDLEVIALQQTAYLDDLLKRRQKDLDAELSKLSA
;
A
#
# COMPACT_ATOMS: atom_id res chain seq x y z
N LEU A 1 10.82 2.44 -31.48
CA LEU A 1 10.87 3.32 -30.29
C LEU A 1 12.10 2.95 -29.49
N THR A 2 12.87 3.93 -29.00
CA THR A 2 14.01 3.75 -28.10
C THR A 2 13.76 4.46 -26.76
N PRO A 3 14.44 4.10 -25.67
CA PRO A 3 14.35 4.84 -24.40
C PRO A 3 14.60 6.35 -24.57
N ALA A 4 15.55 6.74 -25.42
CA ALA A 4 15.83 8.14 -25.73
C ALA A 4 14.63 8.84 -26.39
N THR A 5 13.93 8.17 -27.31
CA THR A 5 12.72 8.75 -27.92
C THR A 5 11.54 8.84 -26.96
N LEU A 6 11.41 7.91 -26.01
CA LEU A 6 10.33 7.95 -25.01
C LEU A 6 10.42 9.19 -24.12
N ALA A 7 11.64 9.65 -23.83
CA ALA A 7 11.89 10.86 -23.05
C ALA A 7 11.29 12.14 -23.66
N ALA A 8 11.04 12.15 -24.98
CA ALA A 8 10.47 13.30 -25.68
C ALA A 8 8.94 13.42 -25.51
N TYR A 9 8.27 12.37 -25.04
CA TYR A 9 6.80 12.33 -24.88
C TYR A 9 6.36 12.77 -23.47
N ARG A 10 6.90 13.91 -23.00
CA ARG A 10 6.66 14.43 -21.65
C ARG A 10 5.28 15.03 -21.46
N ASP A 11 4.87 15.84 -22.41
CA ASP A 11 3.63 16.59 -22.36
C ASP A 11 2.73 16.12 -23.50
N ALA A 12 1.61 15.49 -23.15
CA ALA A 12 0.57 15.19 -24.12
C ALA A 12 -0.22 16.46 -24.44
N PRO A 13 -0.52 16.74 -25.72
CA PRO A 13 -1.43 17.83 -26.07
C PRO A 13 -2.76 17.72 -25.34
N LEU A 14 -3.45 18.86 -25.14
CA LEU A 14 -4.77 18.87 -24.49
C LEU A 14 -5.73 17.89 -25.20
N GLY A 15 -6.43 17.07 -24.42
CA GLY A 15 -7.36 16.06 -24.93
C GLY A 15 -6.71 14.81 -25.54
N HIS A 16 -5.38 14.70 -25.54
CA HIS A 16 -4.65 13.54 -26.04
C HIS A 16 -4.03 12.73 -24.89
N ARG A 17 -3.82 11.45 -25.14
CA ARG A 17 -3.07 10.54 -24.27
C ARG A 17 -2.10 9.72 -25.10
N TYR A 18 -0.88 9.59 -24.61
CA TYR A 18 0.09 8.67 -25.18
C TYR A 18 -0.03 7.30 -24.52
N TYR A 19 0.05 6.24 -25.32
CA TYR A 19 0.12 4.88 -24.83
C TYR A 19 1.09 4.06 -25.68
N LEU A 20 1.83 3.15 -25.04
CA LEU A 20 2.86 2.30 -25.64
C LEU A 20 2.35 0.86 -25.75
N GLN A 21 1.74 0.53 -26.88
CA GLN A 21 1.15 -0.79 -27.09
C GLN A 21 2.20 -1.83 -27.52
N CYS A 22 2.19 -3.00 -26.89
CA CYS A 22 3.00 -4.15 -27.28
C CYS A 22 2.27 -5.05 -28.29
N VAL A 23 0.95 -5.22 -28.11
CA VAL A 23 0.12 -6.04 -29.01
C VAL A 23 -0.48 -5.15 -30.09
N ALA A 24 0.02 -5.19 -31.32
CA ALA A 24 -0.57 -4.39 -32.41
C ALA A 24 -2.02 -4.81 -32.73
N GLU A 25 -2.26 -6.12 -32.84
CA GLU A 25 -3.60 -6.67 -33.04
C GLU A 25 -3.80 -7.94 -32.19
N PRO A 26 -4.98 -8.10 -31.55
CA PRO A 26 -5.36 -9.33 -30.86
C PRO A 26 -5.39 -10.53 -31.82
N LEU A 27 -5.14 -11.74 -31.31
CA LEU A 27 -5.32 -12.95 -32.13
C LEU A 27 -6.78 -13.15 -32.54
N GLN A 28 -7.01 -13.27 -33.84
CA GLN A 28 -8.32 -13.65 -34.38
C GLN A 28 -8.71 -15.09 -33.99
N ALA A 29 -10.00 -15.43 -34.13
CA ALA A 29 -10.59 -16.67 -33.64
C ALA A 29 -9.77 -17.93 -33.95
N VAL A 30 -9.33 -18.14 -35.20
CA VAL A 30 -8.54 -19.32 -35.58
C VAL A 30 -7.17 -19.34 -34.90
N GLY A 31 -6.49 -18.19 -34.86
CA GLY A 31 -5.20 -18.04 -34.17
C GLY A 31 -5.34 -18.29 -32.67
N TYR A 32 -6.40 -17.76 -32.06
CA TYR A 32 -6.71 -17.96 -30.66
C TYR A 32 -7.01 -19.43 -30.32
N GLN A 33 -7.79 -20.13 -31.15
CA GLN A 33 -8.05 -21.56 -30.94
C GLN A 33 -6.77 -22.40 -31.07
N ARG A 34 -5.90 -22.09 -32.05
CA ARG A 34 -4.59 -22.74 -32.17
C ARG A 34 -3.72 -22.48 -30.93
N TRP A 35 -3.72 -21.25 -30.43
CA TRP A 35 -3.00 -20.89 -29.20
C TRP A 35 -3.53 -21.65 -27.98
N ARG A 36 -4.86 -21.82 -27.85
CA ARG A 36 -5.50 -22.59 -26.78
C ARG A 36 -5.19 -24.09 -26.85
N ALA A 37 -5.10 -24.63 -28.07
CA ALA A 37 -4.85 -26.05 -28.33
C ALA A 37 -3.35 -26.42 -28.33
N ARG A 38 -2.46 -25.49 -27.98
CA ARG A 38 -1.03 -25.73 -27.93
C ARG A 38 -0.67 -26.81 -26.89
N PRO A 39 0.12 -27.83 -27.25
CA PRO A 39 0.46 -28.93 -26.33
C PRO A 39 1.41 -28.49 -25.21
N ASP A 40 2.18 -27.42 -25.41
CA ASP A 40 3.09 -26.81 -24.43
C ASP A 40 2.39 -25.83 -23.47
N ARG A 41 1.08 -25.59 -23.65
CA ARG A 41 0.32 -24.71 -22.76
C ARG A 41 0.00 -25.47 -21.46
N GLU A 42 0.61 -25.04 -20.37
CA GLU A 42 0.30 -25.56 -19.05
C GLU A 42 -1.17 -25.27 -18.69
N PRO A 43 -1.97 -26.30 -18.38
CA PRO A 43 -3.32 -26.08 -17.88
C PRO A 43 -3.22 -25.49 -16.46
N PHE A 44 -4.03 -24.48 -16.16
CA PHE A 44 -4.15 -23.96 -14.81
C PHE A 44 -5.30 -24.67 -14.08
N PRO A 45 -5.04 -25.56 -13.11
CA PRO A 45 -6.09 -26.16 -12.29
C PRO A 45 -6.57 -25.13 -11.26
N ALA A 46 -7.59 -24.36 -11.64
CA ALA A 46 -8.37 -23.57 -10.70
C ALA A 46 -9.59 -24.40 -10.25
N PRO A 47 -9.81 -24.62 -8.95
CA PRO A 47 -11.10 -25.12 -8.50
C PRO A 47 -12.19 -24.13 -8.93
N ASN A 48 -13.33 -24.64 -9.39
CA ASN A 48 -14.43 -23.79 -9.85
C ASN A 48 -14.75 -22.73 -8.79
N ARG A 49 -14.67 -21.45 -9.17
CA ARG A 49 -14.98 -20.27 -8.34
C ARG A 49 -16.28 -20.45 -7.54
N LEU A 50 -17.25 -21.15 -8.14
CA LEU A 50 -18.58 -21.51 -7.60
C LEU A 50 -18.59 -22.50 -6.42
N GLN A 51 -17.50 -23.21 -6.15
CA GLN A 51 -17.40 -24.16 -5.03
C GLN A 51 -16.87 -23.52 -3.74
N ARG A 52 -16.38 -22.27 -3.78
CA ARG A 52 -15.69 -21.63 -2.66
C ARG A 52 -16.43 -20.47 -1.99
N VAL A 53 -17.55 -20.02 -2.56
CA VAL A 53 -18.31 -18.86 -2.05
C VAL A 53 -19.81 -19.18 -2.00
N GLY A 54 -20.44 -18.80 -0.89
CA GLY A 54 -21.84 -19.13 -0.55
C GLY A 54 -22.87 -18.48 -1.47
N LEU A 55 -24.12 -18.93 -1.40
CA LEU A 55 -25.21 -18.62 -2.35
C LEU A 55 -25.43 -17.12 -2.65
N ALA A 56 -25.09 -16.22 -1.72
CA ALA A 56 -25.26 -14.77 -1.86
C ALA A 56 -24.34 -14.13 -2.93
N THR A 57 -23.14 -14.69 -3.16
CA THR A 57 -22.21 -14.17 -4.19
C THR A 57 -22.63 -14.55 -5.61
N ARG A 58 -23.49 -15.56 -5.77
CA ARG A 58 -24.02 -15.97 -7.09
C ARG A 58 -24.94 -14.92 -7.71
N ILE A 59 -25.58 -14.09 -6.89
CA ILE A 59 -26.40 -12.96 -7.34
C ILE A 59 -25.52 -11.78 -7.74
N LEU A 60 -24.43 -11.53 -6.98
CA LEU A 60 -23.40 -10.54 -7.34
C LEU A 60 -22.66 -10.91 -8.64
N ASP A 61 -22.46 -12.21 -8.93
CA ASP A 61 -21.89 -12.69 -10.19
C ASP A 61 -22.73 -12.32 -11.42
N GLY A 62 -24.05 -12.39 -11.32
CA GLY A 62 -24.94 -11.94 -12.40
C GLY A 62 -24.87 -10.43 -12.64
N ILE A 63 -24.64 -9.65 -11.58
CA ILE A 63 -24.40 -8.20 -11.65
C ILE A 63 -22.99 -7.90 -12.20
N PHE A 64 -21.99 -8.73 -11.87
CA PHE A 64 -20.64 -8.66 -12.40
C PHE A 64 -20.63 -8.85 -13.93
N ASP A 65 -21.28 -9.91 -14.43
CA ASP A 65 -21.39 -10.15 -15.88
C ASP A 65 -22.13 -9.02 -16.62
N LEU A 66 -23.09 -8.38 -15.96
CA LEU A 66 -23.77 -7.18 -16.47
C LEU A 66 -22.85 -5.94 -16.45
N SER A 67 -22.04 -5.77 -15.39
CA SER A 67 -21.05 -4.67 -15.28
C SER A 67 -19.97 -4.77 -16.35
N LEU A 68 -19.67 -5.98 -16.83
CA LEU A 68 -18.72 -6.22 -17.92
C LEU A 68 -19.23 -5.74 -19.29
N VAL A 69 -20.53 -5.43 -19.45
CA VAL A 69 -21.06 -4.78 -20.67
C VAL A 69 -20.72 -3.29 -20.69
N VAL A 70 -20.52 -2.68 -19.51
CA VAL A 70 -20.19 -1.24 -19.35
C VAL A 70 -18.68 -1.01 -19.26
N ARG A 71 -17.91 -2.00 -18.76
CA ARG A 71 -16.43 -1.98 -18.81
C ARG A 71 -15.96 -2.15 -20.25
N GLY A 72 -15.14 -1.22 -20.74
CA GLY A 72 -14.37 -1.44 -21.97
C GLY A 72 -13.58 -2.74 -21.81
N ARG A 73 -13.73 -3.67 -22.76
CA ARG A 73 -13.07 -4.98 -22.70
C ARG A 73 -11.79 -4.97 -23.53
N VAL A 74 -10.69 -5.44 -22.95
CA VAL A 74 -9.54 -5.93 -23.71
C VAL A 74 -10.06 -6.97 -24.70
N PRO A 75 -9.83 -6.81 -26.01
CA PRO A 75 -10.34 -7.75 -26.98
C PRO A 75 -9.84 -9.18 -26.72
N GLY A 76 -10.70 -10.16 -26.93
CA GLY A 76 -10.32 -11.57 -26.83
C GLY A 76 -9.12 -11.87 -27.73
N GLY A 77 -8.17 -12.66 -27.22
CA GLY A 77 -6.92 -12.98 -27.93
C GLY A 77 -5.76 -12.01 -27.70
N THR A 78 -5.95 -10.92 -26.94
CA THR A 78 -4.85 -9.99 -26.58
C THR A 78 -3.80 -10.67 -25.70
N ALA A 79 -4.21 -11.35 -24.62
CA ALA A 79 -3.27 -12.09 -23.77
C ALA A 79 -2.46 -13.14 -24.57
N ALA A 80 -3.12 -13.81 -25.51
CA ALA A 80 -2.49 -14.78 -26.39
C ALA A 80 -1.48 -14.15 -27.34
N ALA A 81 -1.82 -13.00 -27.94
CA ALA A 81 -0.90 -12.22 -28.77
C ALA A 81 0.29 -11.69 -27.95
N ALA A 82 0.04 -11.16 -26.74
CA ALA A 82 1.08 -10.69 -25.83
C ALA A 82 2.06 -11.80 -25.45
N GLN A 83 1.56 -13.01 -25.18
CA GLN A 83 2.42 -14.16 -24.92
C GLN A 83 3.30 -14.52 -26.14
N GLN A 84 2.77 -14.42 -27.36
CA GLN A 84 3.55 -14.64 -28.59
C GLN A 84 4.63 -13.56 -28.77
N SER A 85 4.28 -12.30 -28.55
CA SER A 85 5.23 -11.18 -28.57
C SER A 85 6.33 -11.35 -27.53
N TYR A 86 5.98 -11.71 -26.29
CA TYR A 86 6.95 -11.94 -25.23
C TYR A 86 7.88 -13.13 -25.55
N ALA A 87 7.33 -14.22 -26.10
CA ALA A 87 8.15 -15.34 -26.55
C ALA A 87 9.11 -14.94 -27.69
N ALA A 88 8.72 -14.00 -28.57
CA ALA A 88 9.61 -13.46 -29.60
C ALA A 88 10.73 -12.60 -28.97
N ILE A 89 10.39 -11.71 -28.03
CA ILE A 89 11.36 -10.90 -27.28
C ILE A 89 12.41 -11.79 -26.61
N LEU A 90 11.99 -12.88 -25.94
CA LEU A 90 12.92 -13.80 -25.27
C LEU A 90 13.80 -14.61 -26.22
N ARG A 91 13.41 -14.80 -27.49
CA ARG A 91 14.29 -15.43 -28.49
C ARG A 91 15.40 -14.50 -28.93
N GLU A 92 15.16 -13.19 -28.92
CA GLU A 92 16.14 -12.17 -29.27
C GLU A 92 17.04 -11.81 -28.08
N ASP A 93 16.46 -11.68 -26.89
CA ASP A 93 17.17 -11.40 -25.64
C ASP A 93 16.62 -12.27 -24.50
N GLN A 94 17.42 -13.24 -24.08
CA GLN A 94 17.03 -14.22 -23.06
C GLN A 94 17.11 -13.68 -21.63
N ARG A 95 17.59 -12.44 -21.42
CA ARG A 95 17.76 -11.88 -20.07
C ARG A 95 16.43 -11.72 -19.35
N ARG A 96 16.39 -12.11 -18.08
CA ARG A 96 15.31 -11.77 -17.15
C ARG A 96 15.69 -10.48 -16.45
N VAL A 97 15.07 -9.37 -16.84
CA VAL A 97 15.45 -8.04 -16.36
C VAL A 97 14.58 -7.61 -15.19
N TYR A 98 15.23 -7.07 -14.15
CA TYR A 98 14.58 -6.16 -13.21
C TYR A 98 15.26 -4.80 -13.26
N TYR A 99 14.54 -3.76 -12.87
CA TYR A 99 15.11 -2.44 -12.68
C TYR A 99 15.33 -2.14 -11.21
N GLY A 100 16.40 -1.43 -10.87
CA GLY A 100 16.76 -1.14 -9.49
C GLY A 100 17.19 0.31 -9.30
N ARG A 101 16.79 0.90 -8.18
CA ARG A 101 17.31 2.20 -7.75
C ARG A 101 17.57 2.20 -6.24
N VAL A 102 18.47 3.07 -5.81
CA VAL A 102 18.79 3.27 -4.39
C VAL A 102 18.35 4.67 -3.96
N VAL A 103 17.60 4.75 -2.88
CA VAL A 103 17.14 6.02 -2.28
C VAL A 103 17.62 6.09 -0.84
N ARG A 104 18.19 7.22 -0.42
CA ARG A 104 18.56 7.45 0.97
C ARG A 104 17.62 8.49 1.58
N THR A 105 16.86 8.11 2.59
CA THR A 105 15.86 8.98 3.23
C THR A 105 15.49 8.46 4.62
N GLY A 106 15.14 9.35 5.55
CA GLY A 106 14.70 9.00 6.90
C GLY A 106 15.62 8.03 7.66
N GLY A 107 16.94 8.15 7.45
CA GLY A 107 17.94 7.27 8.06
C GLY A 107 18.03 5.85 7.48
N TYR A 108 17.29 5.58 6.39
CA TYR A 108 17.34 4.32 5.65
C TYR A 108 18.03 4.44 4.30
N VAL A 109 18.66 3.35 3.88
CA VAL A 109 19.03 3.06 2.50
C VAL A 109 17.97 2.12 1.93
N VAL A 110 17.16 2.62 1.00
CA VAL A 110 16.06 1.89 0.37
C VAL A 110 16.51 1.34 -0.98
N LEU A 111 16.54 0.03 -1.10
CA LEU A 111 16.70 -0.66 -2.38
C LEU A 111 15.31 -0.86 -2.97
N HIS A 112 15.01 -0.15 -4.04
CA HIS A 112 13.73 -0.21 -4.74
C HIS A 112 13.92 -0.98 -6.05
N TYR A 113 13.33 -2.16 -6.11
CA TYR A 113 13.31 -3.06 -7.26
C TYR A 113 11.98 -2.94 -7.99
N VAL A 114 12.03 -3.01 -9.31
CA VAL A 114 10.87 -2.83 -10.18
C VAL A 114 10.88 -3.93 -11.25
N PHE A 115 9.74 -4.60 -11.42
CA PHE A 115 9.54 -5.70 -12.36
C PHE A 115 8.51 -5.30 -13.41
N PHE A 116 8.81 -5.60 -14.67
CA PHE A 116 7.93 -5.32 -15.79
C PHE A 116 7.34 -6.62 -16.34
N TYR A 117 6.02 -6.70 -16.37
CA TYR A 117 5.28 -7.75 -17.04
C TYR A 117 4.71 -7.20 -18.33
N VAL A 118 4.68 -7.98 -19.42
CA VAL A 118 4.14 -7.53 -20.72
C VAL A 118 2.61 -7.55 -20.73
N MET A 119 2.00 -8.42 -19.93
CA MET A 119 0.55 -8.62 -19.89
C MET A 119 0.12 -9.06 -18.50
N ASN A 120 -0.89 -8.40 -17.95
CA ASN A 120 -1.72 -8.89 -16.86
C ASN A 120 -2.93 -9.59 -17.48
N ASP A 121 -2.95 -10.92 -17.40
CA ASP A 121 -4.01 -11.78 -17.93
C ASP A 121 -4.87 -12.37 -16.81
N PHE A 122 -4.99 -11.63 -15.70
CA PHE A 122 -5.63 -12.10 -14.48
C PHE A 122 -7.05 -12.60 -14.71
N ARG A 123 -7.86 -11.90 -15.51
CA ARG A 123 -9.21 -12.32 -15.86
C ARG A 123 -9.20 -13.47 -16.87
N SER A 124 -8.47 -13.32 -17.97
CA SER A 124 -8.57 -14.23 -19.12
C SER A 124 -7.95 -15.60 -18.89
N THR A 125 -6.90 -15.69 -18.04
CA THR A 125 -6.23 -16.96 -17.72
C THR A 125 -6.55 -17.44 -16.30
N PHE A 126 -6.72 -16.54 -15.33
CA PHE A 126 -6.79 -16.89 -13.91
C PHE A 126 -8.14 -16.55 -13.24
N HIS A 127 -9.14 -16.12 -14.00
CA HIS A 127 -10.50 -15.82 -13.52
C HIS A 127 -10.58 -14.70 -12.47
N GLY A 128 -9.60 -13.80 -12.48
CA GLY A 128 -9.59 -12.55 -11.73
C GLY A 128 -10.44 -11.44 -12.38
N VAL A 129 -10.15 -10.19 -12.02
CA VAL A 129 -11.05 -9.06 -12.26
C VAL A 129 -10.79 -8.26 -13.52
N ASN A 130 -9.58 -8.31 -14.07
CA ASN A 130 -9.16 -7.49 -15.21
C ASN A 130 -8.12 -8.17 -16.10
N ASP A 131 -7.97 -7.65 -17.32
CA ASP A 131 -6.80 -7.86 -18.15
C ASP A 131 -6.26 -6.47 -18.53
N HIS A 132 -4.94 -6.32 -18.64
CA HIS A 132 -4.35 -5.15 -19.29
C HIS A 132 -2.96 -5.45 -19.83
N GLU A 133 -2.59 -4.71 -20.89
CA GLU A 133 -1.20 -4.67 -21.33
C GLU A 133 -0.35 -3.98 -20.28
N SER A 134 0.82 -4.58 -20.10
CA SER A 134 1.85 -4.30 -19.11
C SER A 134 1.46 -4.30 -17.64
N ASP A 135 2.43 -4.58 -16.79
CA ASP A 135 2.34 -4.36 -15.36
C ASP A 135 3.69 -3.95 -14.76
N TRP A 136 3.64 -3.13 -13.70
CA TRP A 136 4.83 -2.61 -13.02
C TRP A 136 4.75 -2.88 -11.52
N GLU A 137 5.43 -3.93 -11.09
CA GLU A 137 5.47 -4.37 -9.69
C GLU A 137 6.72 -3.87 -8.98
N GLN A 138 6.59 -3.59 -7.68
CA GLN A 138 7.63 -2.93 -6.90
C GLN A 138 7.94 -3.70 -5.60
N ILE A 139 9.22 -3.85 -5.30
CA ILE A 139 9.71 -4.50 -4.08
C ILE A 139 10.74 -3.59 -3.42
N PHE A 140 10.65 -3.46 -2.11
CA PHE A 140 11.51 -2.57 -1.33
C PHE A 140 12.24 -3.37 -0.26
N VAL A 141 13.55 -3.18 -0.16
CA VAL A 141 14.35 -3.62 0.98
C VAL A 141 14.89 -2.37 1.67
N TYR A 142 14.58 -2.22 2.95
CA TYR A 142 14.98 -1.07 3.75
C TYR A 142 16.13 -1.48 4.65
N LEU A 143 17.29 -0.89 4.44
CA LEU A 143 18.48 -1.09 5.24
C LEU A 143 18.67 0.12 6.15
N SER A 144 19.03 -0.11 7.41
CA SER A 144 19.48 0.99 8.26
C SER A 144 20.90 1.39 7.88
N ASP A 145 21.16 2.69 7.90
CA ASP A 145 22.52 3.22 7.79
C ASP A 145 23.25 3.01 9.13
N GLU A 146 24.35 2.24 9.10
CA GLU A 146 25.16 1.93 10.28
C GLU A 146 26.41 2.83 10.35
N GLY A 147 26.49 3.90 9.55
CA GLY A 147 27.65 4.79 9.47
C GLY A 147 28.81 4.15 8.71
N ASP A 148 29.87 3.78 9.45
CA ASP A 148 31.10 3.23 8.85
C ASP A 148 31.00 1.72 8.57
N ALA A 149 29.92 1.06 9.02
CA ALA A 149 29.66 -0.35 8.76
C ALA A 149 28.68 -0.55 7.59
N ASP A 150 28.68 -1.76 7.02
CA ASP A 150 27.76 -2.11 5.95
C ASP A 150 26.29 -1.92 6.38
N PRO A 151 25.41 -1.39 5.51
CA PRO A 151 24.00 -1.25 5.81
C PRO A 151 23.35 -2.60 6.12
N VAL A 152 22.46 -2.62 7.12
CA VAL A 152 21.82 -3.85 7.59
C VAL A 152 20.35 -3.86 7.17
N PRO A 153 19.86 -4.88 6.45
CA PRO A 153 18.43 -5.03 6.14
C PRO A 153 17.58 -5.10 7.42
N ARG A 154 16.57 -4.24 7.51
CA ARG A 154 15.65 -4.15 8.66
C ARG A 154 14.23 -4.51 8.29
N TRP A 155 13.79 -4.13 7.09
CA TRP A 155 12.44 -4.36 6.60
C TRP A 155 12.44 -4.72 5.13
N VAL A 156 11.37 -5.37 4.70
CA VAL A 156 11.05 -5.63 3.31
C VAL A 156 9.57 -5.31 3.09
N ALA A 157 9.21 -4.70 1.95
CA ALA A 157 7.83 -4.42 1.59
C ALA A 157 7.56 -4.82 0.15
N TYR A 158 6.41 -5.45 -0.08
CA TYR A 158 5.99 -5.97 -1.38
C TYR A 158 4.77 -5.20 -1.87
N ALA A 159 4.81 -4.72 -3.11
CA ALA A 159 3.62 -4.12 -3.72
C ALA A 159 2.57 -5.20 -3.98
N SER A 160 1.34 -4.91 -3.59
CA SER A 160 0.18 -5.75 -3.86
C SER A 160 -0.96 -4.82 -4.24
N HIS A 161 -1.25 -4.72 -5.54
CA HIS A 161 -2.24 -3.77 -6.06
C HIS A 161 -1.95 -2.32 -5.59
N ASP A 162 -3.01 -1.55 -5.28
CA ASP A 162 -2.93 -0.16 -4.83
C ASP A 162 -2.85 -0.01 -3.29
N PHE A 163 -2.52 -1.08 -2.56
CA PHE A 163 -2.36 -0.99 -1.10
C PHE A 163 -1.15 -0.12 -0.71
N SER A 164 -1.20 0.37 0.52
CA SER A 164 -0.12 1.12 1.17
C SER A 164 -0.22 0.97 2.69
N GLY A 165 0.84 1.33 3.41
CA GLY A 165 0.90 1.31 4.86
C GLY A 165 1.59 0.07 5.43
N ASP A 166 1.35 -0.15 6.72
CA ASP A 166 2.09 -1.12 7.54
C ASP A 166 1.94 -2.58 7.08
N ASP A 167 0.77 -2.93 6.53
CA ASP A 167 0.43 -4.32 6.21
C ASP A 167 1.28 -4.90 5.06
N LEU A 168 1.84 -4.02 4.22
CA LEU A 168 2.70 -4.40 3.09
C LEU A 168 4.12 -4.81 3.49
N ARG A 169 4.55 -4.46 4.70
CA ARG A 169 5.92 -4.72 5.15
C ARG A 169 6.01 -5.83 6.18
N ARG A 170 7.15 -6.51 6.18
CA ARG A 170 7.57 -7.44 7.23
C ARG A 170 8.97 -7.07 7.70
N ARG A 171 9.29 -7.42 8.94
CA ARG A 171 10.66 -7.26 9.42
C ARG A 171 11.55 -8.21 8.63
N TRP A 172 12.81 -7.80 8.43
CA TRP A 172 13.76 -8.64 7.71
C TRP A 172 14.03 -9.96 8.44
N ASP A 173 13.93 -10.00 9.77
CA ASP A 173 14.11 -11.20 10.60
C ASP A 173 12.82 -12.02 10.79
N ASP A 174 11.73 -11.63 10.17
CA ASP A 174 10.46 -12.36 10.22
C ASP A 174 10.62 -13.74 9.56
N PRO A 175 10.19 -14.83 10.21
CA PRO A 175 10.26 -16.18 9.65
C PRO A 175 9.40 -16.38 8.38
N GLU A 176 8.39 -15.55 8.15
CA GLU A 176 7.60 -15.57 6.89
C GLU A 176 8.39 -15.01 5.70
N VAL A 177 9.45 -14.22 5.95
CA VAL A 177 10.32 -13.69 4.89
C VAL A 177 11.33 -14.76 4.51
N GLU A 178 10.97 -15.57 3.52
CA GLU A 178 11.88 -16.54 2.92
C GLU A 178 13.00 -15.82 2.16
N LYS A 179 14.25 -16.30 2.30
CA LYS A 179 15.43 -15.73 1.64
C LYS A 179 16.28 -16.81 0.97
N ALA A 180 16.47 -16.69 -0.34
CA ALA A 180 17.46 -17.47 -1.07
C ALA A 180 18.89 -17.00 -0.70
N GLY A 181 19.75 -17.94 -0.30
CA GLY A 181 21.12 -17.63 0.12
C GLY A 181 21.22 -16.69 1.33
N GLY A 182 20.14 -16.56 2.13
CA GLY A 182 20.08 -15.71 3.32
C GLY A 182 19.93 -14.21 3.09
N THR A 183 20.10 -13.73 1.85
CA THR A 183 20.13 -12.29 1.53
C THR A 183 19.13 -11.86 0.46
N HIS A 184 18.59 -12.77 -0.35
CA HIS A 184 17.68 -12.45 -1.45
C HIS A 184 16.26 -12.83 -1.08
N PRO A 185 15.34 -11.87 -0.87
CA PRO A 185 13.98 -12.18 -0.47
C PRO A 185 13.25 -12.94 -1.60
N VAL A 186 12.55 -14.00 -1.24
CA VAL A 186 11.72 -14.78 -2.17
C VAL A 186 10.35 -14.11 -2.24
N ILE A 187 9.88 -13.90 -3.46
CA ILE A 187 8.63 -13.21 -3.76
C ILE A 187 7.74 -14.18 -4.51
N TYR A 188 6.54 -14.43 -3.97
CA TYR A 188 5.52 -15.22 -4.64
C TYR A 188 4.63 -14.26 -5.44
N ALA A 189 4.80 -14.25 -6.77
CA ALA A 189 3.99 -13.42 -7.66
C ALA A 189 2.61 -14.06 -7.89
N GLY A 190 1.56 -13.24 -7.78
CA GLY A 190 0.19 -13.58 -8.11
C GLY A 190 0.04 -13.92 -9.60
N ALA A 191 -0.58 -15.06 -9.89
CA ALA A 191 -0.70 -15.54 -11.26
C ALA A 191 -1.66 -14.63 -12.06
N GLY A 192 -1.10 -13.94 -13.05
CA GLY A 192 -1.80 -12.98 -13.91
C GLY A 192 -1.98 -11.60 -13.29
N SER A 193 -2.21 -11.49 -11.98
CA SER A 193 -2.36 -10.21 -11.27
C SER A 193 -1.04 -9.52 -10.93
N HIS A 194 0.03 -10.31 -10.81
CA HIS A 194 1.40 -9.95 -10.42
C HIS A 194 1.61 -9.39 -9.02
N ALA A 195 0.55 -9.26 -8.21
CA ALA A 195 0.67 -8.85 -6.81
C ALA A 195 1.69 -9.72 -6.06
N SER A 196 2.48 -9.12 -5.18
CA SER A 196 3.63 -9.78 -4.57
C SER A 196 3.33 -10.21 -3.13
N TYR A 197 3.62 -11.48 -2.82
CA TYR A 197 3.30 -12.10 -1.53
C TYR A 197 4.53 -12.70 -0.84
N PHE A 198 4.53 -12.67 0.50
CA PHE A 198 5.58 -13.25 1.35
C PHE A 198 5.49 -14.77 1.44
N THR A 199 4.26 -15.29 1.44
CA THR A 199 4.00 -16.71 1.58
C THR A 199 3.31 -17.25 0.34
N ARG A 200 3.48 -18.54 0.09
CA ARG A 200 2.71 -19.21 -0.96
C ARG A 200 1.27 -19.41 -0.51
N GLY A 201 0.32 -19.19 -1.40
CA GLY A 201 -1.08 -19.36 -1.06
C GLY A 201 -2.07 -18.92 -2.13
N GLU A 202 -3.33 -18.94 -1.73
CA GLU A 202 -4.44 -18.42 -2.51
C GLU A 202 -5.17 -17.40 -1.63
N TYR A 203 -5.21 -16.16 -2.09
CA TYR A 203 -5.64 -15.01 -1.30
C TYR A 203 -7.00 -14.54 -1.78
N LEU A 204 -8.00 -14.55 -0.90
CA LEU A 204 -9.29 -13.96 -1.21
C LEU A 204 -9.18 -12.44 -1.09
N MET A 205 -9.27 -11.77 -2.22
CA MET A 205 -9.15 -10.33 -2.32
C MET A 205 -10.51 -9.71 -2.64
N GLN A 206 -10.69 -8.49 -2.17
CA GLN A 206 -11.88 -7.69 -2.38
C GLN A 206 -11.45 -6.38 -3.05
N VAL A 207 -11.96 -6.09 -4.25
CA VAL A 207 -11.76 -4.78 -4.89
C VAL A 207 -13.04 -3.99 -4.75
N GLU A 208 -12.90 -2.80 -4.20
CA GLU A 208 -13.91 -1.75 -4.23
C GLU A 208 -13.86 -1.05 -5.59
N PRO A 209 -14.92 -1.11 -6.42
CA PRO A 209 -14.95 -0.36 -7.66
C PRO A 209 -14.97 1.16 -7.40
N ALA A 210 -14.10 1.91 -8.08
CA ALA A 210 -13.95 3.36 -7.89
C ALA A 210 -15.26 4.19 -8.07
N PHE A 211 -16.26 3.67 -8.79
CA PHE A 211 -17.56 4.32 -8.94
C PHE A 211 -18.44 4.31 -7.68
N LEU A 212 -18.10 3.48 -6.68
CA LEU A 212 -18.79 3.40 -5.39
C LEU A 212 -18.16 4.34 -4.33
N ALA A 213 -16.96 4.87 -4.60
CA ALA A 213 -16.28 5.83 -3.73
C ALA A 213 -17.13 7.07 -3.36
N PRO A 214 -17.96 7.67 -4.26
CA PRO A 214 -18.79 8.83 -3.92
C PRO A 214 -19.92 8.53 -2.92
N LEU A 215 -20.35 7.28 -2.79
CA LEU A 215 -21.42 6.89 -1.85
C LEU A 215 -20.95 6.92 -0.38
N HIS A 216 -19.64 6.95 -0.14
CA HIS A 216 -19.06 7.11 1.20
C HIS A 216 -19.08 8.56 1.72
N GLY A 217 -19.34 9.55 0.86
CA GLY A 217 -19.39 10.97 1.23
C GLY A 217 -20.47 11.33 2.26
N GLY A 218 -21.41 10.43 2.56
CA GLY A 218 -22.46 10.61 3.57
C GLY A 218 -22.14 10.02 4.96
N ALA A 219 -21.13 9.16 5.10
CA ALA A 219 -20.93 8.38 6.33
C ALA A 219 -20.29 9.19 7.47
N ALA A 220 -19.40 10.14 7.17
CA ALA A 220 -18.74 10.96 8.20
C ALA A 220 -19.68 11.96 8.90
N ALA A 221 -20.83 12.29 8.30
CA ALA A 221 -21.83 13.19 8.90
C ALA A 221 -22.81 12.46 9.83
N LEU A 222 -23.07 11.18 9.57
CA LEU A 222 -23.94 10.33 10.39
C LEU A 222 -23.25 9.89 11.69
N ASP A 223 -21.94 9.65 11.65
CA ASP A 223 -21.16 9.20 12.80
C ASP A 223 -21.09 10.26 13.92
N ARG A 224 -21.07 11.55 13.56
CA ARG A 224 -21.15 12.69 14.51
C ARG A 224 -22.54 12.95 15.09
N LEU A 225 -23.59 12.57 14.36
CA LEU A 225 -24.98 12.69 14.84
C LEU A 225 -25.35 11.54 15.78
N TRP A 226 -24.81 10.34 15.53
CA TRP A 226 -25.13 9.15 16.32
C TRP A 226 -24.38 9.11 17.66
N THR A 227 -23.07 9.43 17.67
CA THR A 227 -22.22 9.43 18.88
C THR A 227 -22.68 10.43 19.95
N ASN A 228 -23.33 11.53 19.57
CA ASN A 228 -23.78 12.54 20.53
C ASN A 228 -25.22 12.35 21.04
N THR A 229 -26.04 11.50 20.40
CA THR A 229 -27.49 11.50 20.67
C THR A 229 -28.02 10.22 21.31
N LEU A 230 -27.34 9.07 21.18
CA LEU A 230 -27.80 7.81 21.78
C LEU A 230 -26.64 7.03 22.41
N ARG A 231 -26.49 7.18 23.74
CA ARG A 231 -25.63 6.33 24.59
C ARG A 231 -26.21 4.91 24.69
N GLN A 232 -26.13 4.12 23.62
CA GLN A 232 -26.42 2.69 23.66
C GLN A 232 -25.36 1.87 22.93
N SER A 233 -24.85 0.90 23.67
CA SER A 233 -23.90 -0.16 23.33
C SER A 233 -24.40 -1.07 22.21
N GLY A 234 -23.52 -1.40 21.27
CA GLY A 234 -23.68 -2.48 20.29
C GLY A 234 -22.84 -2.24 19.06
N GLU A 235 -21.66 -2.87 18.99
CA GLU A 235 -20.80 -2.89 17.79
C GLU A 235 -21.55 -3.51 16.62
N LEU A 236 -22.05 -2.66 15.73
CA LEU A 236 -22.36 -3.02 14.35
C LEU A 236 -21.63 -2.00 13.48
N ASN A 237 -20.42 -2.36 13.04
CA ASN A 237 -19.68 -1.67 11.98
C ASN A 237 -20.47 -1.78 10.66
N LEU A 238 -21.48 -0.91 10.51
CA LEU A 238 -22.27 -0.78 9.29
C LEU A 238 -21.38 -0.45 8.08
N ASP A 239 -20.26 0.25 8.29
CA ASP A 239 -19.27 0.55 7.26
C ASP A 239 -18.58 -0.71 6.70
N GLU A 240 -18.24 -1.67 7.55
CA GLU A 240 -17.58 -2.91 7.16
C GLU A 240 -18.56 -3.88 6.47
N GLY A 241 -19.81 -3.90 6.93
CA GLY A 241 -20.90 -4.68 6.31
C GLY A 241 -21.28 -4.16 4.91
N LEU A 242 -21.29 -2.85 4.69
CA LEU A 242 -21.58 -2.23 3.39
C LEU A 242 -20.42 -2.36 2.40
N ARG A 243 -19.16 -2.24 2.87
CA ARG A 243 -17.96 -2.49 2.04
C ARG A 243 -17.89 -3.93 1.54
N ASN A 244 -18.19 -4.89 2.41
CA ASN A 244 -18.26 -6.32 2.05
C ASN A 244 -19.39 -6.66 1.06
N LEU A 245 -20.44 -5.84 0.99
CA LEU A 245 -21.56 -6.07 0.07
C LEU A 245 -21.31 -5.52 -1.34
N LEU A 246 -20.41 -4.52 -1.45
CA LEU A 246 -20.12 -3.79 -2.69
C LEU A 246 -18.78 -4.20 -3.33
N SER A 247 -17.98 -5.02 -2.64
CA SER A 247 -16.72 -5.53 -3.16
C SER A 247 -16.93 -6.80 -4.00
N ILE A 248 -16.19 -6.91 -5.09
CA ILE A 248 -16.20 -8.13 -5.93
C ILE A 248 -15.12 -9.06 -5.39
N PRO A 249 -15.47 -10.26 -4.89
CA PRO A 249 -14.49 -11.22 -4.42
C PRO A 249 -13.80 -11.92 -5.60
N PHE A 250 -12.48 -11.96 -5.56
CA PHE A 250 -11.65 -12.73 -6.47
C PHE A 250 -10.50 -13.39 -5.70
N VAL A 251 -9.88 -14.37 -6.33
CA VAL A 251 -8.77 -15.11 -5.72
C VAL A 251 -7.51 -14.76 -6.47
N ASP A 252 -6.50 -14.32 -5.72
CA ASP A 252 -5.14 -14.20 -6.21
C ASP A 252 -4.36 -15.49 -5.93
N TYR A 253 -3.59 -15.97 -6.89
CA TYR A 253 -2.92 -17.27 -6.84
C TYR A 253 -1.40 -17.08 -6.80
N ALA A 254 -0.84 -17.02 -5.60
CA ALA A 254 0.61 -16.97 -5.39
C ALA A 254 1.12 -18.32 -4.88
N ARG A 255 0.84 -19.40 -5.60
CA ARG A 255 1.06 -20.79 -5.13
C ARG A 255 2.53 -21.22 -5.08
N GLY A 256 3.41 -20.54 -5.80
CA GLY A 256 4.82 -20.91 -5.92
C GLY A 256 5.07 -22.20 -6.71
N ASP A 257 4.09 -22.66 -7.49
CA ASP A 257 4.16 -23.85 -8.37
C ASP A 257 4.53 -23.49 -9.83
N GLY A 258 4.80 -22.21 -10.10
CA GLY A 258 5.21 -21.69 -11.40
C GLY A 258 6.73 -21.62 -11.60
N ARG A 259 7.16 -20.81 -12.57
CA ARG A 259 8.58 -20.57 -12.87
C ARG A 259 9.26 -19.82 -11.72
N VAL A 260 10.51 -20.21 -11.44
CA VAL A 260 11.36 -19.55 -10.42
C VAL A 260 12.57 -18.91 -11.11
N ILE A 261 12.81 -17.63 -10.84
CA ILE A 261 13.92 -16.86 -11.39
C ILE A 261 14.73 -16.30 -10.23
N GLY A 262 16.04 -16.58 -10.20
CA GLY A 262 16.90 -16.08 -9.14
C GLY A 262 18.21 -16.86 -8.97
N PRO A 263 19.02 -16.50 -7.96
CA PRO A 263 20.28 -17.18 -7.68
C PRO A 263 20.09 -18.70 -7.50
N GLY A 264 20.91 -19.49 -8.17
CA GLY A 264 20.86 -20.96 -8.10
C GLY A 264 19.73 -21.62 -8.90
N GLN A 265 18.95 -20.85 -9.67
CA GLN A 265 17.91 -21.37 -10.57
C GLN A 265 18.41 -21.45 -12.01
N ALA A 266 17.63 -22.11 -12.88
CA ALA A 266 17.92 -22.20 -14.31
C ALA A 266 17.92 -20.83 -15.00
N GLU A 267 17.08 -19.90 -14.53
CA GLU A 267 17.00 -18.52 -15.00
C GLU A 267 17.43 -17.57 -13.88
N THR A 268 18.30 -16.62 -14.20
CA THR A 268 18.80 -15.62 -13.26
C THR A 268 18.45 -14.21 -13.71
N TRP A 269 18.42 -13.29 -12.75
CA TRP A 269 18.15 -11.89 -13.01
C TRP A 269 19.35 -11.13 -13.60
N ALA A 270 19.07 -10.19 -14.50
CA ALA A 270 19.98 -9.20 -15.03
C ALA A 270 19.54 -7.80 -14.58
N PRO A 271 20.31 -7.11 -13.72
CA PRO A 271 19.91 -5.80 -13.22
C PRO A 271 20.07 -4.69 -14.26
N ILE A 272 19.12 -3.76 -14.28
CA ILE A 272 19.28 -2.45 -14.93
C ILE A 272 19.07 -1.35 -13.87
N LEU A 273 20.10 -0.56 -13.62
CA LEU A 273 19.98 0.56 -12.70
C LEU A 273 19.20 1.70 -13.35
N ILE A 274 18.26 2.27 -12.62
CA ILE A 274 17.43 3.40 -13.06
C ILE A 274 17.43 4.51 -12.02
N SER A 275 17.10 5.71 -12.47
CA SER A 275 17.07 6.95 -11.71
C SER A 275 16.11 7.95 -12.34
N ASP A 276 15.91 9.09 -11.69
CA ASP A 276 15.19 10.21 -12.31
C ASP A 276 15.96 10.86 -13.48
N ALA A 277 17.25 10.53 -13.67
CA ALA A 277 18.03 11.01 -14.82
C ALA A 277 17.76 10.19 -16.09
N ASP A 278 17.14 9.01 -15.97
CA ASP A 278 16.78 8.19 -17.11
C ASP A 278 15.57 8.79 -17.81
N GLY A 279 15.80 9.31 -19.03
CA GLY A 279 14.81 10.10 -19.74
C GLY A 279 13.47 9.38 -19.96
N TRP A 280 13.44 8.05 -20.12
CA TRP A 280 12.19 7.30 -20.24
C TRP A 280 11.44 7.15 -18.91
N VAL A 281 12.14 7.21 -17.77
CA VAL A 281 11.57 7.12 -16.43
C VAL A 281 10.92 8.44 -16.03
N ASP A 282 11.63 9.56 -16.18
CA ASP A 282 11.09 10.88 -15.84
C ASP A 282 10.22 11.46 -16.97
N GLY A 283 10.64 11.25 -18.22
CA GLY A 283 10.07 11.93 -19.38
C GLY A 283 8.83 11.27 -19.93
N TYR A 284 8.61 9.95 -19.80
CA TYR A 284 7.39 9.33 -20.33
C TYR A 284 6.28 9.22 -19.28
N ARG A 285 5.18 9.96 -19.48
CA ARG A 285 4.00 9.99 -18.59
C ARG A 285 2.79 9.24 -19.13
N GLY A 286 2.91 8.66 -20.32
CA GLY A 286 1.85 7.89 -20.96
C GLY A 286 1.60 6.53 -20.30
N LEU A 287 0.63 5.81 -20.86
CA LEU A 287 0.31 4.44 -20.44
C LEU A 287 1.28 3.44 -21.09
N TRP A 288 1.69 2.44 -20.35
CA TRP A 288 2.50 1.34 -20.85
C TRP A 288 1.57 0.21 -21.30
N GLY A 289 0.95 0.37 -22.46
CA GLY A 289 -0.04 -0.58 -22.98
C GLY A 289 -1.30 0.13 -23.44
N LEU A 290 -2.22 -0.60 -24.07
CA LEU A 290 -3.45 -0.05 -24.65
C LEU A 290 -4.28 0.79 -23.67
N ASP A 291 -4.70 2.00 -24.11
CA ASP A 291 -5.80 2.73 -23.46
C ASP A 291 -7.13 2.17 -24.00
N THR A 292 -7.81 1.38 -23.18
CA THR A 292 -9.14 0.83 -23.49
C THR A 292 -10.25 1.88 -23.34
N TRP A 293 -9.91 3.09 -22.88
CA TRP A 293 -10.87 4.14 -22.51
C TRP A 293 -11.87 3.69 -21.44
N ASP A 294 -11.53 2.65 -20.67
CA ASP A 294 -12.33 2.16 -19.55
C ASP A 294 -12.40 3.25 -18.46
N PRO A 295 -13.60 3.80 -18.18
CA PRO A 295 -13.76 4.84 -17.17
C PRO A 295 -13.47 4.35 -15.76
N LEU A 296 -13.56 3.03 -15.52
CA LEU A 296 -13.24 2.42 -14.22
C LEU A 296 -11.75 2.11 -14.07
N GLY A 297 -10.98 2.17 -15.16
CA GLY A 297 -9.53 2.01 -15.18
C GLY A 297 -9.01 0.59 -14.92
N GLY A 298 -9.88 -0.39 -14.68
CA GLY A 298 -9.49 -1.76 -14.37
C GLY A 298 -8.83 -2.45 -15.55
N GLU A 299 -9.35 -2.22 -16.75
CA GLU A 299 -8.77 -2.76 -18.01
C GLU A 299 -7.89 -1.74 -18.74
N ARG A 300 -7.51 -0.65 -18.06
CA ARG A 300 -6.60 0.36 -18.59
C ARG A 300 -5.17 0.02 -18.20
N ALA A 301 -4.26 0.02 -19.15
CA ALA A 301 -2.83 -0.18 -18.89
C ALA A 301 -2.31 0.77 -17.79
N PRO A 302 -1.32 0.35 -16.99
CA PRO A 302 -0.73 1.21 -15.98
C PRO A 302 0.13 2.29 -16.64
N SER A 303 0.34 3.38 -15.91
CA SER A 303 1.47 4.26 -16.19
C SER A 303 2.75 3.65 -15.64
N GLY A 304 3.89 4.10 -16.16
CA GLY A 304 5.21 3.54 -15.88
C GLY A 304 5.57 3.50 -14.38
N PRO A 305 6.80 3.08 -14.05
CA PRO A 305 7.17 2.80 -12.66
C PRO A 305 7.13 4.02 -11.75
N LYS A 306 7.21 5.24 -12.31
CA LYS A 306 7.19 6.51 -11.58
C LYS A 306 5.81 7.15 -11.43
N TYR A 307 4.91 6.95 -12.39
CA TYR A 307 3.70 7.76 -12.53
C TYR A 307 2.42 6.93 -12.36
N ASN A 308 1.41 7.57 -11.76
CA ASN A 308 0.03 7.12 -11.79
C ASN A 308 -0.61 7.43 -13.14
N ARG A 309 -1.77 6.83 -13.43
CA ARG A 309 -2.50 7.01 -14.70
C ARG A 309 -3.01 8.44 -14.92
N ASP A 310 -3.05 9.27 -13.88
CA ASP A 310 -3.38 10.70 -13.94
C ASP A 310 -2.15 11.59 -14.14
N GLY A 311 -0.95 11.00 -14.27
CA GLY A 311 0.32 11.71 -14.42
C GLY A 311 0.94 12.19 -13.11
N THR A 312 0.30 11.96 -11.97
CA THR A 312 0.92 12.25 -10.66
C THR A 312 2.03 11.25 -10.36
N VAL A 313 3.01 11.65 -9.55
CA VAL A 313 4.09 10.73 -9.13
C VAL A 313 3.55 9.76 -8.09
N ARG A 314 3.82 8.46 -8.27
CA ARG A 314 3.44 7.40 -7.32
C ARG A 314 4.02 7.70 -5.94
N GLN A 315 3.24 7.44 -4.88
CA GLN A 315 3.74 7.59 -3.51
C GLN A 315 4.96 6.69 -3.27
N SER A 316 4.92 5.44 -3.72
CA SER A 316 6.05 4.50 -3.65
C SER A 316 7.34 5.02 -4.32
N TRP A 317 7.21 5.90 -5.33
CA TRP A 317 8.35 6.55 -5.98
C TRP A 317 8.80 7.82 -5.25
N ARG A 318 7.89 8.68 -4.82
CA ARG A 318 8.22 9.97 -4.19
C ARG A 318 8.66 9.79 -2.74
N ASP A 319 7.98 8.93 -2.01
CA ASP A 319 8.08 8.73 -0.58
C ASP A 319 7.93 7.24 -0.24
N PRO A 320 9.00 6.45 -0.44
CA PRO A 320 8.97 5.01 -0.22
C PRO A 320 8.85 4.63 1.26
N LEU A 321 9.13 5.54 2.21
CA LEU A 321 8.93 5.29 3.63
C LEU A 321 7.46 5.46 4.01
N GLY A 322 6.85 6.58 3.63
CA GLY A 322 5.43 6.82 3.88
C GLY A 322 4.53 5.79 3.19
N TRP A 323 4.89 5.34 1.98
CA TRP A 323 4.16 4.28 1.27
C TRP A 323 4.13 2.95 2.05
N ALA A 324 5.20 2.59 2.77
CA ALA A 324 5.27 1.37 3.58
C ALA A 324 5.00 1.60 5.08
N GLY A 325 4.55 2.81 5.46
CA GLY A 325 4.30 3.17 6.87
C GLY A 325 5.56 3.21 7.75
N LEU A 326 6.75 3.41 7.18
CA LEU A 326 8.03 3.42 7.89
C LEU A 326 8.45 4.79 8.43
N ASP A 327 7.77 5.90 8.07
CA ASP A 327 8.11 7.24 8.60
C ASP A 327 8.10 7.33 10.13
N LYS A 328 7.27 6.50 10.77
CA LYS A 328 7.16 6.42 12.23
C LYS A 328 8.19 5.48 12.88
N VAL A 329 8.98 4.76 12.08
CA VAL A 329 9.90 3.72 12.55
C VAL A 329 11.33 4.20 12.39
N LEU A 330 11.92 4.68 13.48
CA LEU A 330 13.32 5.11 13.47
C LEU A 330 14.28 3.93 13.26
N PRO A 331 15.34 4.09 12.45
CA PRO A 331 16.45 3.15 12.42
C PRO A 331 17.07 2.98 13.82
N PRO A 332 17.61 1.80 14.17
CA PRO A 332 18.10 1.52 15.54
C PRO A 332 19.08 2.55 16.09
N ARG A 333 20.03 3.02 15.27
CA ARG A 333 21.01 4.02 15.66
C ARG A 333 20.38 5.36 16.04
N GLU A 334 19.36 5.80 15.28
CA GLU A 334 18.64 7.04 15.56
C GLU A 334 17.66 6.88 16.73
N ALA A 335 17.06 5.69 16.87
CA ALA A 335 16.09 5.38 17.92
C ALA A 335 16.70 5.53 19.33
N VAL A 336 17.97 5.15 19.51
CA VAL A 336 18.68 5.31 20.79
C VAL A 336 18.77 6.79 21.17
N ALA A 337 19.34 7.62 20.30
CA ALA A 337 19.50 9.06 20.56
C ALA A 337 18.14 9.77 20.74
N ALA A 338 17.13 9.39 19.97
CA ALA A 338 15.78 9.93 20.10
C ALA A 338 15.13 9.56 21.45
N THR A 339 15.34 8.33 21.91
CA THR A 339 14.82 7.84 23.20
C THR A 339 15.53 8.51 24.38
N GLU A 340 16.85 8.69 24.30
CA GLU A 340 17.62 9.45 25.31
C GLU A 340 17.10 10.88 25.42
N LYS A 341 16.91 11.56 24.28
CA LYS A 341 16.35 12.91 24.24
C LYS A 341 14.94 12.97 24.85
N MET A 342 14.10 11.98 24.56
CA MET A 342 12.75 11.89 25.13
C MET A 342 12.82 11.69 26.65
N LEU A 343 13.72 10.83 27.13
CA LEU A 343 13.89 10.58 28.56
C LEU A 343 14.33 11.84 29.30
N ASP A 344 15.23 12.62 28.72
CA ASP A 344 15.69 13.88 29.33
C ASP A 344 14.60 14.96 29.33
N ALA A 345 13.77 15.02 28.28
CA ALA A 345 12.59 15.88 28.25
C ALA A 345 11.60 15.51 29.37
N LEU A 346 11.29 14.22 29.52
CA LEU A 346 10.41 13.72 30.58
C LEU A 346 10.97 13.97 31.98
N ARG A 347 12.29 13.82 32.18
CA ARG A 347 12.95 14.17 33.46
C ARG A 347 12.83 15.65 33.78
N THR A 348 12.98 16.50 32.77
CA THR A 348 12.84 17.96 32.91
C THR A 348 11.41 18.32 33.28
N GLU A 349 10.42 17.72 32.61
CA GLU A 349 9.00 17.90 32.90
C GLU A 349 8.65 17.42 34.31
N GLN A 350 9.13 16.24 34.72
CA GLN A 350 8.94 15.71 36.06
C GLN A 350 9.51 16.64 37.14
N ALA A 351 10.71 17.19 36.92
CA ALA A 351 11.32 18.13 37.85
C ALA A 351 10.50 19.44 37.94
N ALA A 352 10.02 19.95 36.81
CA ALA A 352 9.18 21.14 36.78
C ALA A 352 7.84 20.92 37.50
N LEU A 353 7.16 19.80 37.26
CA LEU A 353 5.94 19.41 37.94
C LEU A 353 6.16 19.24 39.45
N SER A 354 7.29 18.67 39.87
CA SER A 354 7.63 18.52 41.29
C SER A 354 7.75 19.89 41.99
N VAL A 355 8.38 20.87 41.32
CA VAL A 355 8.47 22.24 41.82
C VAL A 355 7.08 22.90 41.90
N GLN A 356 6.24 22.71 40.87
CA GLN A 356 4.87 23.23 40.86
C GLN A 356 4.03 22.63 42.00
N VAL A 357 4.15 21.33 42.25
CA VAL A 357 3.46 20.66 43.37
C VAL A 357 3.90 21.25 44.71
N GLU A 358 5.19 21.47 44.94
CA GLU A 358 5.66 22.08 46.19
C GLU A 358 5.20 23.54 46.36
N GLN A 359 5.19 24.33 45.28
CA GLN A 359 4.64 25.68 45.30
C GLN A 359 3.14 25.67 45.64
N GLN A 360 2.38 24.80 45.00
CA GLN A 360 0.95 24.63 45.23
C GLN A 360 0.65 24.15 46.66
N ARG A 361 1.46 23.22 47.21
CA ARG A 361 1.38 22.82 48.63
C ARG A 361 1.59 24.00 49.56
N GLY A 362 2.50 24.91 49.23
CA GLY A 362 2.72 26.15 49.98
C GLY A 362 1.48 27.04 50.02
N VAL A 363 0.84 27.25 48.87
CA VAL A 363 -0.41 28.04 48.76
C VAL A 363 -1.54 27.41 49.57
N VAL A 364 -1.78 26.11 49.39
CA VAL A 364 -2.81 25.36 50.13
C VAL A 364 -2.59 25.48 51.64
N ARG A 365 -1.36 25.28 52.13
CA ARG A 365 -1.04 25.39 53.57
C ARG A 365 -1.26 26.80 54.10
N SER A 366 -0.94 27.83 53.33
CA SER A 366 -1.19 29.23 53.73
C SER A 366 -2.69 29.53 53.84
N LEU A 367 -3.48 29.08 52.86
CA LEU A 367 -4.93 29.25 52.87
C LEU A 367 -5.59 28.49 54.02
N ASP A 368 -5.13 27.26 54.31
CA ASP A 368 -5.61 26.46 55.44
C ASP A 368 -5.37 27.17 56.78
N LEU A 369 -4.18 27.75 56.98
CA LEU A 369 -3.87 28.57 58.16
C LEU A 369 -4.78 29.81 58.26
N GLU A 370 -5.05 30.50 57.16
CA GLU A 370 -5.99 31.63 57.13
C GLU A 370 -7.41 31.19 57.52
N VAL A 371 -7.88 30.07 56.96
CA VAL A 371 -9.20 29.49 57.28
C VAL A 371 -9.29 29.16 58.78
N ILE A 372 -8.29 28.45 59.33
CA ILE A 372 -8.25 28.09 60.76
C ILE A 372 -8.27 29.34 61.64
N ALA A 373 -7.50 30.37 61.29
CA ALA A 373 -7.47 31.63 62.05
C ALA A 373 -8.82 32.36 62.01
N LEU A 374 -9.47 32.42 60.84
CA LEU A 374 -10.77 33.08 60.68
C LEU A 374 -11.90 32.34 61.40
N GLN A 375 -11.85 31.00 61.47
CA GLN A 375 -12.81 30.19 62.23
C GLN A 375 -12.84 30.53 63.74
N GLN A 376 -11.75 31.09 64.29
CA GLN A 376 -11.65 31.49 65.68
C GLN A 376 -12.21 32.91 65.96
N THR A 377 -12.63 33.64 64.93
CA THR A 377 -13.15 35.01 65.05
C THR A 377 -14.66 35.10 64.83
N ALA A 378 -15.38 35.81 65.70
CA ALA A 378 -16.86 35.83 65.72
C ALA A 378 -17.54 36.77 64.70
N TYR A 379 -16.79 37.50 63.87
CA TYR A 379 -17.33 38.60 63.05
C TYR A 379 -16.89 38.60 61.57
N LEU A 380 -16.31 37.51 61.04
CA LEU A 380 -15.69 37.46 59.70
C LEU A 380 -16.22 36.32 58.79
N ASP A 381 -17.48 35.90 58.94
CA ASP A 381 -18.08 34.76 58.23
C ASP A 381 -17.97 34.82 56.70
N ASP A 382 -18.18 36.00 56.10
CA ASP A 382 -18.13 36.16 54.64
C ASP A 382 -16.70 36.02 54.10
N LEU A 383 -15.70 36.46 54.85
CA LEU A 383 -14.29 36.30 54.49
C LEU A 383 -13.86 34.84 54.64
N LEU A 384 -14.31 34.16 55.70
CA LEU A 384 -14.09 32.73 55.92
C LEU A 384 -14.63 31.90 54.75
N LYS A 385 -15.88 32.13 54.32
CA LYS A 385 -16.48 31.40 53.18
C LYS A 385 -15.69 31.57 51.88
N ARG A 386 -15.18 32.78 51.61
CA ARG A 386 -14.34 33.04 50.44
C ARG A 386 -13.03 32.26 50.50
N ARG A 387 -12.34 32.30 51.65
CA ARG A 387 -11.08 31.57 51.83
C ARG A 387 -11.24 30.05 51.80
N GLN A 388 -12.34 29.51 52.32
CA GLN A 388 -12.66 28.10 52.18
C GLN A 388 -12.82 27.70 50.71
N LYS A 389 -13.54 28.51 49.92
CA LYS A 389 -13.70 28.26 48.47
C LYS A 389 -12.37 28.32 47.72
N ASP A 390 -11.51 29.28 48.06
CA ASP A 390 -10.16 29.39 47.49
C ASP A 390 -9.33 28.14 47.83
N LEU A 391 -9.37 27.69 49.09
CA LEU A 391 -8.69 26.47 49.55
C LEU A 391 -9.16 25.22 48.79
N ASP A 392 -10.46 25.01 48.67
CA ASP A 392 -11.05 23.86 47.97
C ASP A 392 -10.65 23.86 46.47
N ALA A 393 -10.60 25.04 45.85
CA ALA A 393 -10.17 25.20 44.47
C ALA A 393 -8.68 24.85 44.28
N GLU A 394 -7.81 25.34 45.16
CA GLU A 394 -6.37 25.06 45.09
C GLU A 394 -6.04 23.59 45.46
N LEU A 395 -6.81 22.96 46.36
CA LEU A 395 -6.73 21.52 46.65
C LEU A 395 -7.10 20.68 45.42
N SER A 396 -8.16 21.07 44.70
CA SER A 396 -8.60 20.37 43.49
C SER A 396 -7.51 20.38 42.41
N LYS A 397 -6.79 21.50 42.25
CA LYS A 397 -5.65 21.60 41.31
C LYS A 397 -4.47 20.72 41.70
N LEU A 398 -4.28 20.42 42.99
CA LEU A 398 -3.19 19.58 43.48
C LEU A 398 -3.48 18.08 43.31
N SER A 399 -4.75 17.72 43.17
CA SER A 399 -5.21 16.35 42.91
C SER A 399 -5.42 15.99 41.44
N ALA A 400 -5.41 16.98 40.55
CA ALA A 400 -5.49 16.82 39.10
C ALA A 400 -4.09 16.62 38.52
#